data_AF-A0A4R3KYU8-F1
#
_entry.id   AF-A0A4R3KYU8-F1
#
_cell.length_a   1.000
_cell.length_b   1.000
_cell.length_c   1.000
_cell.angle_alpha   90.00
_cell.angle_beta   90.00
_cell.angle_gamma   90.00
#
_symmetry.space_group_name_H-M   'P 1'
#
loop_
_entity.id
_entity.type
_entity.pdbx_description
1 polymer ?
#
loop_
_entity_poly.entity_id
_entity_poly.type
_entity_poly.pdbx_seq_one_letter_code
_entity_poly.pdbx_strand_id
1 'polypeptide(L)' 'MLMLGFLFLILGFILILGQRYCIKSVNNKRIVEEIEINEDNVIVKYRTLLGVFSVVLGVLCIVSYIIY' A
#
# COMPACT_ATOMS: atom_id res chain seq x y z
N MET A 1 9.96 17.06 5.87
CA MET A 1 10.09 15.67 6.36
C MET A 1 8.73 15.08 6.74
N LEU A 2 7.98 15.70 7.66
CA LEU A 2 6.71 15.14 8.13
C LEU A 2 5.63 14.93 7.04
N MET A 3 5.36 15.94 6.21
CA MET A 3 4.39 15.81 5.09
C MET A 3 4.78 14.69 4.11
N LEU A 4 6.09 14.55 3.84
CA LEU A 4 6.63 13.51 2.97
C LEU A 4 6.43 12.12 3.58
N GLY A 5 6.62 11.99 4.89
CA GLY A 5 6.38 10.74 5.62
C GLY A 5 4.91 10.28 5.55
N PHE A 6 3.97 11.22 5.69
CA PHE A 6 2.55 10.91 5.51
C PHE A 6 2.20 10.46 4.08
N LEU A 7 2.79 11.11 3.06
CA LEU A 7 2.63 10.69 1.66
C LEU A 7 3.13 9.26 1.44
N PHE A 8 4.30 8.90 1.98
CA PHE A 8 4.85 7.55 1.89
C PHE A 8 3.99 6.50 2.61
N LEU A 9 3.44 6.84 3.78
CA LEU A 9 2.50 5.97 4.48
C LEU A 9 1.24 5.71 3.66
N ILE A 10 0.61 6.77 3.14
CA ILE A 10 -0.60 6.65 2.31
C ILE A 10 -0.33 5.78 1.08
N LEU A 11 0.80 6.00 0.40
CA LEU A 11 1.20 5.21 -0.77
C LEU A 11 1.39 3.72 -0.42
N GLY A 12 2.06 3.43 0.71
CA GLY A 12 2.24 2.07 1.20
C GLY A 12 0.93 1.36 1.49
N PHE A 13 -0.01 2.04 2.17
CA PHE A 13 -1.34 1.50 2.42
C PHE A 13 -2.13 1.27 1.13
N ILE A 14 -2.08 2.18 0.16
CA ILE A 14 -2.74 2.01 -1.14
C ILE A 14 -2.18 0.78 -1.89
N LEU A 15 -0.86 0.58 -1.87
CA LEU A 15 -0.23 -0.57 -2.50
C LEU A 15 -0.66 -1.89 -1.87
N ILE A 16 -0.70 -1.97 -0.54
CA ILE A 16 -1.09 -3.17 0.20
C ILE A 16 -2.59 -3.46 0.04
N LEU A 17 -3.44 -2.44 0.21
CA LEU A 17 -4.90 -2.58 0.11
C LEU A 17 -5.33 -2.84 -1.34
N GLY A 18 -4.72 -2.17 -2.31
CA GLY A 18 -5.01 -2.35 -3.74
C GLY A 18 -4.56 -3.70 -4.30
N GLN A 19 -3.77 -4.49 -3.56
CA GLN A 19 -3.51 -5.89 -3.88
C GLN A 19 -4.56 -6.84 -3.33
N ARG A 20 -5.03 -6.61 -2.09
CA ARG A 20 -6.05 -7.45 -1.45
C ARG A 20 -7.45 -7.21 -2.01
N TYR A 21 -7.74 -5.98 -2.41
CA TYR A 21 -9.07 -5.57 -2.81
C TYR A 21 -9.02 -5.01 -4.23
N CYS A 22 -9.61 -5.73 -5.19
CA CYS A 22 -9.94 -5.14 -6.47
C CYS A 22 -11.35 -4.61 -6.43
N ILE A 23 -11.50 -3.35 -6.81
CA ILE A 23 -12.81 -2.75 -7.03
C ILE A 23 -13.23 -3.14 -8.44
N LYS A 24 -13.99 -4.25 -8.57
CA LYS A 24 -14.66 -4.58 -9.83
C LYS A 24 -15.99 -3.84 -9.89
N SER A 25 -16.22 -3.16 -11.00
CA SER A 25 -17.51 -2.57 -11.32
C SER A 25 -18.33 -3.58 -12.13
N VAL A 26 -19.21 -4.32 -11.47
CA VAL A 26 -20.17 -5.20 -12.13
C VAL A 26 -21.55 -4.57 -12.02
N ASN A 27 -22.18 -4.26 -13.16
CA ASN A 27 -23.53 -3.68 -13.25
C ASN A 27 -23.79 -2.48 -12.32
N ASN A 28 -23.02 -1.40 -12.50
CA ASN A 28 -23.22 -0.11 -11.81
C ASN A 28 -23.09 -0.15 -10.27
N LYS A 29 -22.63 -1.26 -9.68
CA LYS A 29 -22.36 -1.42 -8.26
C LYS A 29 -20.87 -1.64 -8.06
N ARG A 30 -20.26 -0.88 -7.14
CA ARG A 30 -18.88 -1.12 -6.70
C ARG A 30 -18.92 -2.24 -5.66
N ILE A 31 -18.55 -3.45 -6.09
CA ILE A 31 -18.41 -4.58 -5.19
C ILE A 31 -16.92 -4.74 -4.91
N VAL A 32 -16.57 -4.72 -3.63
CA VAL A 32 -15.19 -5.00 -3.19
C VAL A 32 -15.10 -6.52 -3.09
N GLU A 33 -14.51 -7.15 -4.10
CA GLU A 33 -14.20 -8.58 -4.06
C GLU A 33 -12.76 -8.74 -3.56
N GLU A 34 -12.57 -9.58 -2.55
CA GLU A 34 -11.25 -10.11 -2.24
C GLU A 34 -10.82 -10.99 -3.42
N ILE A 35 -9.81 -10.56 -4.14
CA ILE A 35 -9.18 -11.44 -5.14
C ILE A 35 -8.36 -12.45 -4.36
N GLU A 36 -8.49 -13.73 -4.70
CA GLU A 36 -7.52 -14.75 -4.31
C GLU A 36 -6.14 -14.32 -4.80
N ILE A 37 -5.35 -13.80 -3.87
CA ILE A 37 -3.98 -13.40 -4.14
C ILE A 37 -3.23 -14.68 -4.47
N ASN A 38 -2.98 -14.90 -5.75
CA ASN A 38 -2.10 -15.98 -6.17
C ASN A 38 -0.66 -15.59 -5.79
N GLU A 39 -0.21 -16.08 -4.64
CA GLU A 39 1.11 -15.78 -4.04
C GLU A 39 2.28 -16.19 -4.94
N ASP A 40 2.05 -17.07 -5.91
CA ASP A 40 3.04 -17.50 -6.90
C ASP A 40 3.39 -16.41 -7.92
N ASN A 41 2.59 -15.33 -7.97
CA ASN A 41 2.83 -14.25 -8.91
C ASN A 41 3.91 -13.30 -8.36
N VAL A 42 5.10 -13.34 -8.95
CA VAL A 42 6.26 -12.51 -8.56
C VAL A 42 5.92 -11.02 -8.46
N ILE A 43 5.01 -10.55 -9.32
CA ILE A 43 4.53 -9.17 -9.34
C ILE A 43 3.81 -8.81 -8.03
N VAL A 44 3.02 -9.74 -7.49
CA VAL A 44 2.32 -9.55 -6.21
C VAL A 44 3.35 -9.46 -5.08
N LYS A 45 4.30 -10.39 -5.03
CA LYS A 45 5.33 -10.40 -3.99
C LYS A 45 6.16 -9.12 -3.98
N TYR A 46 6.53 -8.63 -5.16
CA TYR A 46 7.28 -7.37 -5.33
C TYR A 46 6.47 -6.16 -4.88
N ARG A 47 5.18 -6.11 -5.21
CA ARG A 47 4.29 -5.00 -4.86
C ARG A 47 4.00 -4.94 -3.36
N THR A 48 3.89 -6.08 -2.69
CA THR A 48 3.80 -6.16 -1.22
C THR A 48 5.08 -5.64 -0.57
N LEU A 49 6.24 -6.06 -1.09
CA LEU A 49 7.56 -5.59 -0.63
C LEU A 49 7.70 -4.07 -0.77
N LEU A 50 7.30 -3.50 -1.91
CA LEU A 50 7.26 -2.06 -2.15
C LEU A 50 6.34 -1.31 -1.17
N GLY A 51 5.17 -1.89 -0.87
CA GLY A 51 4.24 -1.34 0.11
C GLY A 51 4.85 -1.27 1.50
N VAL A 52 5.43 -2.38 1.97
CA VAL A 52 6.13 -2.44 3.26
C VAL A 52 7.30 -1.47 3.31
N PHE A 53 8.10 -1.40 2.24
CA PHE A 53 9.25 -0.49 2.15
C PHE A 53 8.81 0.99 2.23
N SER A 54 7.71 1.34 1.55
CA SER A 54 7.14 2.69 1.62
C SER A 54 6.65 3.05 3.02
N VAL A 55 6.02 2.10 3.73
CA VAL A 55 5.60 2.31 5.13
C VAL A 55 6.82 2.55 6.03
N VAL A 56 7.87 1.72 5.92
CA VAL A 56 9.10 1.87 6.72
C VAL A 56 9.77 3.22 6.46
N LEU A 57 9.90 3.63 5.20
CA LEU A 57 10.44 4.96 4.85
C LEU A 57 9.58 6.10 5.40
N GLY A 58 8.26 5.96 5.34
CA GLY A 58 7.32 6.94 5.91
C GLY A 58 7.51 7.11 7.42
N VAL A 59 7.62 6.00 8.16
CA VAL A 59 7.89 6.01 9.60
C VAL A 59 9.25 6.62 9.89
N LEU A 60 10.31 6.24 9.17
CA LEU A 60 11.64 6.83 9.35
C LEU A 60 11.66 8.35 9.12
N CYS A 61 10.91 8.85 8.13
CA CYS A 61 10.75 10.28 7.88
C CYS A 61 10.07 11.00 9.05
N ILE A 62 9.03 10.40 9.64
CA ILE A 62 8.31 10.97 10.78
C ILE A 62 9.19 10.96 12.02
N VAL A 63 9.86 9.84 12.30
CA VAL A 63 10.80 9.71 13.43
C VAL A 63 11.94 10.71 13.30
N SER A 64 12.53 10.84 12.10
CA SER A 64 13.58 11.83 11.86
C SER A 64 13.09 13.26 12.05
N TYR A 65 11.84 13.58 11.78
CA TYR A 65 11.28 14.91 12.04
C TYR A 65 11.00 15.15 13.53
N ILE A 66 10.73 14.11 14.32
CA ILE A 66 10.50 14.26 15.76
C ILE A 66 11.83 14.45 16.50
N ILE A 67 12.90 13.77 16.03
CA ILE A 67 14.22 13.81 16.65
C ILE A 67 14.98 15.10 16.31
N TYR A 68 14.76 15.67 15.11
CA TYR A 68 15.47 16.82 14.56
C TYR A 68 14.54 18.01 14.36
#